data_AF-A0A8H5Q6L8-F1
#
_entry.id   AF-A0A8H5Q6L8-F1
#
_cell.length_a   1.000
_cell.length_b   1.000
_cell.length_c   1.000
_cell.angle_alpha   90.00
_cell.angle_beta   90.00
_cell.angle_gamma   90.00
#
_symmetry.space_group_name_H-M   'P 1'
#
loop_
_entity.id
_entity.type
_entity.pdbx_description
1 polymer ?
#
loop_
_entity_poly.entity_id
_entity_poly.type
_entity_poly.pdbx_seq_one_letter_code
_entity_poly.pdbx_strand_id
1 'polypeptide(L)'
;MRLSTLLVAFGLTVVGLAAPYNSNGASLVDRRQALSGLFNGVNNALAVAVSGLLDELGDALNKGDREKTLDTLQKLEPTKNPKNVAEALSITEKVAKSEPDNIVEYSARLIANGIISGSTDDLLSYAHGLGSAENGYDNQNPDPPKSVYPKAASCDARYTVSEDKLRSAIYIPDTFTYGEKLPVVLFPGTGATGWTSFRGSFIPLLTGVDWADPVWVNVPELLFGDAQVNAEYAAYALNYIASISKRSVAIIGWSQGNIDAQWAFKYWPSTCKVTTDHVAISADYKGTVLANFVDLSGITNTPSVVQQEAGSDFIKTLRSDGGDSGYVPTTSLYSSFLDEIVQPQEGTGASAYLLDERNVGVTNAEVQKVCAGKPGGSFYTHESMLINPLSFALAKDALTHDGPGEISRLDLGTVCASSLAPGLGLEDLLITENAIVIAGISVVTYLPKVKQEPAIKEYALKAAGTC
;
A
#
# COMPACT_ATOMS: atom_id res chain seq x y z
N MET A 1 45.92 -56.08 21.36
CA MET A 1 44.63 -56.46 21.99
C MET A 1 43.68 -55.29 21.77
N ARG A 2 42.52 -55.55 21.17
CA ARG A 2 41.58 -54.57 20.61
C ARG A 2 41.01 -53.61 21.65
N LEU A 3 40.87 -52.33 21.31
CA LEU A 3 39.74 -51.51 21.73
C LEU A 3 39.48 -50.40 20.70
N SER A 4 38.23 -50.35 20.28
CA SER A 4 37.63 -49.53 19.23
C SER A 4 37.40 -48.10 19.69
N THR A 5 37.47 -47.13 18.77
CA THR A 5 36.71 -45.88 18.91
C THR A 5 36.20 -45.41 17.55
N LEU A 6 34.89 -45.21 17.53
CA LEU A 6 34.01 -44.91 16.41
C LEU A 6 33.98 -43.39 16.16
N LEU A 7 33.95 -42.97 14.89
CA LEU A 7 33.56 -41.62 14.49
C LEU A 7 32.09 -41.36 14.86
N VAL A 8 31.80 -40.17 15.40
CA VAL A 8 30.51 -39.47 15.19
C VAL A 8 30.77 -37.97 15.05
N ALA A 9 30.26 -37.40 13.97
CA ALA A 9 30.17 -35.97 13.70
C ALA A 9 28.75 -35.47 14.01
N PHE A 10 28.63 -34.31 14.63
CA PHE A 10 27.47 -33.40 14.65
C PHE A 10 28.07 -32.03 15.07
N GLY A 11 27.93 -30.91 14.35
CA GLY A 11 26.71 -30.37 13.74
C GLY A 11 26.17 -29.29 14.68
N LEU A 12 26.86 -28.16 14.81
CA LEU A 12 26.42 -27.00 15.61
C LEU A 12 25.61 -26.05 14.72
N THR A 13 24.30 -26.08 14.92
CA THR A 13 23.33 -25.08 14.44
C THR A 13 23.53 -23.79 15.23
N VAL A 14 23.84 -22.69 14.53
CA VAL A 14 23.82 -21.34 15.12
C VAL A 14 22.39 -20.83 15.03
N VAL A 15 21.69 -20.87 16.18
CA VAL A 15 20.46 -20.11 16.39
C VAL A 15 20.85 -18.64 16.51
N GLY A 16 20.59 -17.84 15.48
CA GLY A 16 20.74 -16.39 15.53
C GLY A 16 19.68 -15.79 16.43
N LEU A 17 20.02 -15.55 17.70
CA LEU A 17 19.23 -14.72 18.60
C LEU A 17 19.22 -13.28 18.07
N ALA A 18 18.03 -12.79 17.73
CA ALA A 18 17.81 -11.39 17.37
C ALA A 18 18.29 -10.48 18.50
N ALA A 19 19.11 -9.48 18.18
CA ALA A 19 19.56 -8.47 19.13
C ALA A 19 18.37 -7.59 19.56
N PRO A 20 18.30 -7.17 20.84
CA PRO A 20 17.25 -6.28 21.31
C PRO A 20 17.34 -4.92 20.61
N TYR A 21 16.19 -4.45 20.12
CA TYR A 21 15.99 -3.13 19.51
C TYR A 21 16.26 -2.02 20.55
N ASN A 22 17.13 -1.08 20.21
CA ASN A 22 17.52 0.03 21.07
C ASN A 22 16.73 1.28 20.67
N SER A 23 15.84 1.74 21.55
CA SER A 23 14.91 2.86 21.35
C SER A 23 15.56 4.24 21.49
N ASN A 24 16.67 4.49 20.79
CA ASN A 24 17.25 5.82 20.74
C ASN A 24 16.71 6.55 19.51
N GLY A 25 15.67 7.36 19.71
CA GLY A 25 15.04 8.27 18.74
C GLY A 25 15.94 9.42 18.24
N ALA A 26 17.26 9.24 18.24
CA ALA A 26 18.19 10.02 17.44
C ALA A 26 18.62 9.15 16.24
N SER A 27 17.81 9.09 15.17
CA SER A 27 18.12 8.21 14.01
C SER A 27 17.33 8.49 12.72
N LEU A 28 16.06 8.91 12.76
CA LEU A 28 15.26 9.15 11.54
C LEU A 28 15.39 10.60 11.04
N VAL A 29 15.37 11.56 11.96
CA VAL A 29 15.43 13.01 11.72
C VAL A 29 16.71 13.42 10.99
N ASP A 30 17.87 13.07 11.55
CA ASP A 30 19.19 13.41 10.97
C ASP A 30 19.38 12.78 9.58
N ARG A 31 18.79 11.60 9.34
CA ARG A 31 18.88 10.89 8.05
C ARG A 31 17.97 11.52 6.98
N ARG A 32 16.75 11.94 7.34
CA ARG A 32 15.85 12.74 6.49
C ARG A 32 16.49 14.07 6.07
N GLN A 33 17.27 14.66 6.97
CA GLN A 33 18.00 15.90 6.70
C GLN A 33 19.28 15.67 5.86
N ALA A 34 19.98 14.54 6.02
CA ALA A 34 21.27 14.28 5.34
C ALA A 34 21.19 14.02 3.83
N LEU A 35 20.06 13.55 3.28
CA LEU A 35 19.89 13.37 1.81
C LEU A 35 19.72 14.69 1.03
N SER A 36 19.68 15.84 1.71
CA SER A 36 19.39 17.16 1.17
C SER A 36 20.47 17.78 0.25
N GLY A 37 21.65 17.17 0.13
CA GLY A 37 22.78 17.75 -0.61
C GLY A 37 22.57 17.97 -2.12
N LEU A 38 21.45 17.50 -2.71
CA LEU A 38 21.18 17.62 -4.14
C LEU A 38 20.33 18.83 -4.57
N PHE A 39 19.66 19.54 -3.65
CA PHE A 39 18.79 20.68 -3.99
C PHE A 39 19.01 21.86 -3.04
N ASN A 40 20.18 22.50 -3.12
CA ASN A 40 20.42 23.78 -2.45
C ASN A 40 19.73 24.92 -3.23
N GLY A 41 18.55 25.34 -2.76
CA GLY A 41 17.93 26.57 -3.24
C GLY A 41 16.51 26.79 -2.71
N VAL A 42 16.32 27.96 -2.08
CA VAL A 42 15.04 28.58 -1.68
C VAL A 42 14.50 28.19 -0.29
N ASN A 43 15.03 28.89 0.71
CA ASN A 43 14.42 29.12 2.02
C ASN A 43 13.27 30.15 1.94
N ASN A 44 12.29 29.97 2.83
CA ASN A 44 11.18 30.85 3.22
C ASN A 44 9.99 30.96 2.26
N ALA A 45 8.99 30.07 2.47
CA ALA A 45 7.57 30.40 2.51
C ALA A 45 6.75 29.11 2.76
N LEU A 46 6.60 28.67 4.01
CA LEU A 46 5.41 27.90 4.39
C LEU A 46 4.34 28.95 4.72
N ALA A 47 3.16 28.86 4.13
CA ALA A 47 2.18 29.94 4.13
C ALA A 47 1.72 30.32 5.55
N VAL A 48 2.06 31.54 5.98
CA VAL A 48 1.74 32.15 7.29
C VAL A 48 0.23 32.27 7.55
N ALA A 49 -0.63 32.16 6.52
CA ALA A 49 -2.09 32.28 6.65
C ALA A 49 -2.78 31.02 7.22
N VAL A 50 -2.07 29.90 7.26
CA VAL A 50 -2.62 28.56 7.58
C VAL A 50 -2.42 28.19 9.06
N SER A 51 -1.55 28.90 9.79
CA SER A 51 -1.19 28.52 11.16
C SER A 51 -2.40 28.42 12.09
N GLY A 52 -3.35 29.37 12.01
CA GLY A 52 -4.53 29.35 12.90
C GLY A 52 -5.47 28.15 12.68
N LEU A 53 -5.62 27.68 11.44
CA LEU A 53 -6.45 26.50 11.16
C LEU A 53 -5.72 25.20 11.51
N LEU A 54 -4.40 25.12 11.32
CA LEU A 54 -3.62 23.95 11.74
C LEU A 54 -3.55 23.84 13.26
N ASP A 55 -3.42 24.96 13.98
CA ASP A 55 -3.47 24.97 15.44
C ASP A 55 -4.86 24.51 15.94
N GLU A 56 -5.94 25.00 15.32
CA GLU A 56 -7.32 24.56 15.62
C GLU A 56 -7.52 23.06 15.34
N LEU A 57 -6.96 22.56 14.24
CA LEU A 57 -7.02 21.14 13.87
C LEU A 57 -6.29 20.27 14.90
N GLY A 58 -5.07 20.64 15.28
CA GLY A 58 -4.29 19.92 16.30
C GLY A 58 -5.03 19.89 17.64
N ASP A 59 -5.61 21.01 18.05
CA ASP A 59 -6.44 21.10 19.26
C ASP A 59 -7.68 20.19 19.22
N ALA A 60 -8.34 20.09 18.07
CA ALA A 60 -9.51 19.26 17.87
C ALA A 60 -9.15 17.77 17.92
N LEU A 61 -8.09 17.37 17.22
CA LEU A 61 -7.56 16.00 17.22
C LEU A 61 -7.16 15.55 18.62
N ASN A 62 -6.42 16.39 19.36
CA ASN A 62 -6.00 16.08 20.73
C ASN A 62 -7.18 15.89 21.70
N LYS A 63 -8.32 16.54 21.42
CA LYS A 63 -9.56 16.41 22.21
C LYS A 63 -10.47 15.27 21.72
N GLY A 64 -10.15 14.63 20.60
CA GLY A 64 -11.03 13.68 19.93
C GLY A 64 -12.31 14.33 19.38
N ASP A 65 -12.29 15.64 19.11
CA ASP A 65 -13.43 16.39 18.61
C ASP A 65 -13.57 16.19 17.09
N ARG A 66 -14.32 15.15 16.72
CA ARG A 66 -14.52 14.75 15.33
C ARG A 66 -15.26 15.80 14.50
N GLU A 67 -16.29 16.41 15.04
CA GLU A 67 -17.06 17.42 14.31
C GLU A 67 -16.17 18.63 14.03
N LYS A 68 -15.45 19.12 15.05
CA LYS A 68 -14.52 20.23 14.88
C LYS A 68 -13.40 19.89 13.90
N THR A 69 -12.85 18.68 13.96
CA THR A 69 -11.79 18.23 13.04
C THR A 69 -12.26 18.32 11.58
N LEU A 70 -13.45 17.80 11.28
CA LEU A 70 -14.02 17.83 9.93
C LEU A 70 -14.37 19.27 9.49
N ASP A 71 -14.96 20.07 10.37
CA ASP A 71 -15.25 21.49 10.13
C ASP A 71 -13.98 22.30 9.84
N THR A 72 -12.87 21.99 10.50
CA THR A 72 -11.59 22.68 10.27
C THR A 72 -10.97 22.22 8.96
N LEU A 73 -11.00 20.92 8.65
CA LEU A 73 -10.53 20.38 7.36
C LEU A 73 -11.29 20.99 6.18
N GLN A 74 -12.61 21.10 6.26
CA GLN A 74 -13.43 21.67 5.18
C GLN A 74 -13.10 23.15 4.87
N LYS A 75 -12.57 23.90 5.84
CA LYS A 75 -12.18 25.30 5.65
C LYS A 75 -10.81 25.47 5.00
N LEU A 76 -10.04 24.39 4.85
CA LEU A 76 -8.72 24.47 4.26
C LEU A 76 -8.83 24.70 2.75
N GLU A 77 -8.06 25.67 2.28
CA GLU A 77 -7.97 26.03 0.87
C GLU A 77 -6.50 26.14 0.47
N PRO A 78 -6.14 25.75 -0.77
CA PRO A 78 -4.81 25.94 -1.30
C PRO A 78 -4.39 27.42 -1.26
N THR A 79 -3.28 27.72 -0.59
CA THR A 79 -2.72 29.08 -0.59
C THR A 79 -2.01 29.42 -1.91
N LYS A 80 -1.47 28.40 -2.58
CA LYS A 80 -0.83 28.49 -3.89
C LYS A 80 -0.71 27.08 -4.48
N ASN A 81 -0.96 26.95 -5.78
CA ASN A 81 -0.75 25.69 -6.50
C ASN A 81 0.67 25.60 -7.08
N PRO A 82 1.30 24.41 -7.08
CA PRO A 82 2.58 24.20 -7.74
C PRO A 82 2.45 24.39 -9.26
N LYS A 83 3.49 24.92 -9.91
CA LYS A 83 3.48 25.20 -11.36
C LYS A 83 4.03 24.06 -12.19
N ASN A 84 4.79 23.16 -11.59
CA ASN A 84 5.45 22.04 -12.24
C ASN A 84 5.77 20.94 -11.22
N VAL A 85 6.13 19.76 -11.73
CA VAL A 85 6.46 18.57 -10.94
C VAL A 85 7.56 18.85 -9.90
N ALA A 86 8.62 19.57 -10.28
CA ALA A 86 9.74 19.84 -9.37
C ALA A 86 9.30 20.73 -8.19
N GLU A 87 8.45 21.72 -8.43
CA GLU A 87 7.87 22.55 -7.36
C GLU A 87 6.96 21.72 -6.45
N ALA A 88 6.11 20.86 -7.02
CA ALA A 88 5.23 19.99 -6.24
C ALA A 88 6.01 19.04 -5.33
N LEU A 89 6.96 18.27 -5.88
CA LEU A 89 7.82 17.36 -5.11
C LEU A 89 8.60 18.10 -4.01
N SER A 90 9.11 19.31 -4.31
CA SER A 90 9.83 20.12 -3.30
C SER A 90 8.91 20.55 -2.15
N ILE A 91 7.65 20.86 -2.43
CA ILE A 91 6.67 21.22 -1.40
C ILE A 91 6.30 19.98 -0.59
N THR A 92 5.98 18.85 -1.24
CA THR A 92 5.68 17.57 -0.55
C THR A 92 6.82 17.18 0.39
N GLU A 93 8.07 17.27 -0.08
CA GLU A 93 9.27 17.02 0.73
C GLU A 93 9.33 17.92 1.96
N LYS A 94 9.04 19.22 1.80
CA LYS A 94 9.02 20.17 2.92
C LYS A 94 7.91 19.85 3.94
N VAL A 95 6.73 19.45 3.46
CA VAL A 95 5.61 19.09 4.33
C VAL A 95 5.94 17.82 5.14
N ALA A 96 6.42 16.77 4.48
CA ALA A 96 6.80 15.53 5.17
C ALA A 96 7.96 15.73 6.16
N LYS A 97 8.92 16.60 5.83
CA LYS A 97 10.03 16.97 6.74
C LYS A 97 9.61 17.91 7.87
N SER A 98 8.42 18.49 7.83
CA SER A 98 7.90 19.27 8.96
C SER A 98 7.39 18.38 10.11
N GLU A 99 7.48 17.06 9.96
CA GLU A 99 7.14 16.06 10.97
C GLU A 99 5.71 16.26 11.50
N PRO A 100 4.69 16.12 10.62
CA PRO A 100 3.30 16.16 11.07
C PRO A 100 3.05 15.09 12.13
N ASP A 101 2.24 15.41 13.14
CA ASP A 101 1.98 14.52 14.28
C ASP A 101 1.19 13.27 13.87
N ASN A 102 0.40 13.38 12.80
CA ASN A 102 -0.43 12.30 12.27
C ASN A 102 -0.83 12.54 10.81
N ILE A 103 -1.45 11.54 10.19
CA ILE A 103 -1.94 11.59 8.80
C ILE A 103 -2.93 12.74 8.55
N VAL A 104 -3.77 13.10 9.51
CA VAL A 104 -4.77 14.17 9.33
C VAL A 104 -4.09 15.53 9.21
N GLU A 105 -3.09 15.78 10.05
CA GLU A 105 -2.29 17.00 9.97
C GLU A 105 -1.44 17.03 8.69
N TYR A 106 -0.87 15.89 8.28
CA TYR A 106 -0.16 15.78 7.02
C TYR A 106 -1.06 16.15 5.84
N SER A 107 -2.26 15.57 5.77
CA SER A 107 -3.28 15.87 4.77
C SER A 107 -3.67 17.34 4.75
N ALA A 108 -3.87 17.95 5.93
CA ALA A 108 -4.19 19.37 6.05
C ALA A 108 -3.07 20.27 5.50
N ARG A 109 -1.81 19.91 5.76
CA ARG A 109 -0.65 20.64 5.22
C ARG A 109 -0.52 20.47 3.71
N LEU A 110 -0.83 19.30 3.15
CA LEU A 110 -0.86 19.10 1.69
C LEU A 110 -1.91 19.98 1.03
N ILE A 111 -3.15 19.99 1.53
CA ILE A 111 -4.24 20.86 1.05
C ILE A 111 -3.79 22.32 1.08
N ALA A 112 -3.32 22.79 2.24
CA ALA A 112 -2.93 24.18 2.43
C ALA A 112 -1.80 24.66 1.52
N ASN A 113 -0.90 23.75 1.12
CA ASN A 113 0.21 24.04 0.21
C ASN A 113 -0.11 23.69 -1.26
N GLY A 114 -1.38 23.41 -1.58
CA GLY A 114 -1.84 23.14 -2.94
C GLY A 114 -1.32 21.85 -3.54
N ILE A 115 -0.94 20.87 -2.71
CA ILE A 115 -0.54 19.53 -3.13
C ILE A 115 -1.79 18.64 -3.17
N ILE A 116 -2.76 19.08 -3.95
CA ILE A 116 -4.00 18.35 -4.24
C ILE A 116 -4.45 18.64 -5.67
N SER A 117 -5.25 17.75 -6.23
CA SER A 117 -6.03 18.01 -7.45
C SER A 117 -7.51 18.15 -7.11
N GLY A 118 -8.17 19.17 -7.65
CA GLY A 118 -9.56 19.52 -7.30
C GLY A 118 -9.64 20.41 -6.06
N SER A 119 -10.78 20.34 -5.37
CA SER A 119 -11.10 21.11 -4.16
C SER A 119 -11.17 20.24 -2.90
N THR A 120 -11.13 20.85 -1.73
CA THR A 120 -11.33 20.14 -0.45
C THR A 120 -12.69 19.44 -0.37
N ASP A 121 -13.74 20.04 -0.95
CA ASP A 121 -15.08 19.41 -1.03
C ASP A 121 -15.09 18.15 -1.91
N ASP A 122 -14.30 18.11 -2.99
CA ASP A 122 -14.13 16.90 -3.80
C ASP A 122 -13.48 15.79 -2.98
N LEU A 123 -12.44 16.11 -2.20
CA LEU A 123 -11.72 15.16 -1.35
C LEU A 123 -12.61 14.63 -0.22
N LEU A 124 -13.43 15.48 0.40
CA LEU A 124 -14.46 15.09 1.36
C LEU A 124 -15.48 14.14 0.72
N SER A 125 -15.89 14.42 -0.52
CA SER A 125 -16.82 13.53 -1.25
C SER A 125 -16.22 12.13 -1.44
N TYR A 126 -14.96 12.05 -1.90
CA TYR A 126 -14.25 10.77 -1.99
C TYR A 126 -14.11 10.08 -0.63
N ALA A 127 -13.88 10.84 0.44
CA ALA A 127 -13.79 10.31 1.80
C ALA A 127 -15.11 9.76 2.36
N HIS A 128 -16.24 10.13 1.73
CA HIS A 128 -17.55 9.53 1.98
C HIS A 128 -17.88 8.39 1.00
N GLY A 129 -16.91 7.95 0.20
CA GLY A 129 -17.10 6.94 -0.84
C GLY A 129 -17.88 7.44 -2.05
N LEU A 130 -18.14 8.74 -2.15
CA LEU A 130 -18.79 9.35 -3.30
C LEU A 130 -17.75 9.63 -4.39
N GLY A 131 -18.19 9.68 -5.65
CA GLY A 131 -17.29 9.93 -6.77
C GLY A 131 -17.94 9.58 -8.10
N SER A 132 -17.09 9.41 -9.11
CA SER A 132 -17.51 8.87 -10.39
C SER A 132 -17.84 7.37 -10.29
N ALA A 133 -18.44 6.79 -11.33
CA ALA A 133 -18.83 5.37 -11.32
C ALA A 133 -17.64 4.43 -11.11
N GLU A 134 -16.47 4.83 -11.60
CA GLU A 134 -15.17 4.18 -11.40
C GLU A 134 -14.82 4.00 -9.91
N ASN A 135 -15.31 4.86 -9.03
CA ASN A 135 -15.10 4.80 -7.59
C ASN A 135 -16.10 3.90 -6.84
N GLY A 136 -17.19 3.50 -7.52
CA GLY A 136 -18.29 2.76 -6.92
C GLY A 136 -17.95 1.30 -6.60
N TYR A 137 -18.63 0.73 -5.61
CA TYR A 137 -18.50 -0.67 -5.18
C TYR A 137 -19.79 -1.49 -5.41
N ASP A 138 -20.71 -0.95 -6.20
CA ASP A 138 -22.01 -1.52 -6.59
C ASP A 138 -22.05 -1.87 -8.09
N ASN A 139 -20.91 -2.30 -8.64
CA ASN A 139 -20.76 -2.64 -10.06
C ASN A 139 -21.59 -3.88 -10.45
N GLN A 140 -22.07 -3.90 -11.70
CA GLN A 140 -22.80 -5.03 -12.26
C GLN A 140 -21.88 -5.89 -13.13
N ASN A 141 -21.38 -6.98 -12.56
CA ASN A 141 -20.46 -7.89 -13.23
C ASN A 141 -21.11 -9.26 -13.50
N PRO A 142 -20.80 -9.91 -14.64
CA PRO A 142 -21.41 -11.18 -15.02
C PRO A 142 -21.03 -12.32 -14.07
N ASP A 143 -21.82 -13.39 -14.06
CA ASP A 143 -21.45 -14.62 -13.36
C ASP A 143 -20.15 -15.21 -13.96
N PRO A 144 -19.24 -15.74 -13.12
CA PRO A 144 -18.02 -16.35 -13.62
C PRO A 144 -18.34 -17.70 -14.32
N PRO A 145 -17.71 -18.01 -15.46
CA PRO A 145 -17.97 -19.24 -16.21
C PRO A 145 -17.59 -20.50 -15.41
N LYS A 146 -16.56 -20.41 -14.56
CA LYS A 146 -16.24 -21.39 -13.53
C LYS A 146 -16.56 -20.76 -12.18
N SER A 147 -17.40 -21.42 -11.39
CA SER A 147 -17.74 -20.97 -10.04
C SER A 147 -16.49 -20.88 -9.16
N VAL A 148 -16.36 -19.76 -8.45
CA VAL A 148 -15.28 -19.47 -7.49
C VAL A 148 -15.81 -19.30 -6.05
N TYR A 149 -17.11 -19.46 -5.87
CA TYR A 149 -17.83 -19.28 -4.61
C TYR A 149 -18.76 -20.50 -4.37
N PRO A 150 -18.92 -21.00 -3.12
CA PRO A 150 -18.39 -20.49 -1.85
C PRO A 150 -16.89 -20.75 -1.64
N LYS A 151 -16.25 -21.52 -2.52
CA LYS A 151 -14.80 -21.76 -2.57
C LYS A 151 -14.38 -22.04 -4.00
N ALA A 152 -13.20 -21.58 -4.43
CA ALA A 152 -12.63 -21.94 -5.73
C ALA A 152 -11.89 -23.30 -5.68
N ALA A 153 -11.34 -23.65 -4.52
CA ALA A 153 -10.80 -24.97 -4.20
C ALA A 153 -11.24 -25.45 -2.80
N SER A 154 -11.27 -26.76 -2.57
CA SER A 154 -11.76 -27.34 -1.30
C SER A 154 -11.00 -26.86 -0.05
N CYS A 155 -9.72 -26.56 -0.23
CA CYS A 155 -8.74 -26.09 0.75
C CYS A 155 -8.84 -24.59 1.07
N ASP A 156 -9.60 -23.80 0.30
CA ASP A 156 -9.80 -22.38 0.58
C ASP A 156 -10.58 -22.18 1.90
N ALA A 157 -10.33 -21.07 2.58
CA ALA A 157 -11.21 -20.58 3.62
C ALA A 157 -12.63 -20.30 3.06
N ARG A 158 -13.63 -20.30 3.94
CA ARG A 158 -14.99 -19.89 3.54
C ARG A 158 -15.07 -18.37 3.59
N TYR A 159 -15.62 -17.78 2.55
CA TYR A 159 -16.04 -16.38 2.56
C TYR A 159 -17.12 -16.14 3.63
N THR A 160 -17.03 -15.00 4.31
CA THR A 160 -18.07 -14.46 5.19
C THR A 160 -18.89 -13.37 4.49
N VAL A 161 -18.33 -12.76 3.45
CA VAL A 161 -19.04 -11.82 2.57
C VAL A 161 -19.80 -12.59 1.49
N SER A 162 -21.03 -12.15 1.16
CA SER A 162 -21.82 -12.73 0.08
C SER A 162 -21.17 -12.47 -1.29
N GLU A 163 -21.30 -13.42 -2.20
CA GLU A 163 -20.73 -13.32 -3.55
C GLU A 163 -21.10 -12.02 -4.27
N ASP A 164 -22.36 -11.59 -4.21
CA ASP A 164 -22.81 -10.35 -4.87
C ASP A 164 -22.02 -9.11 -4.41
N LYS A 165 -21.69 -9.04 -3.11
CA LYS A 165 -20.92 -7.91 -2.54
C LYS A 165 -19.45 -8.00 -2.92
N LEU A 166 -18.88 -9.20 -2.91
CA LEU A 166 -17.49 -9.42 -3.34
C LEU A 166 -17.32 -9.05 -4.81
N ARG A 167 -18.28 -9.44 -5.64
CA ARG A 167 -18.26 -9.21 -7.08
C ARG A 167 -18.55 -7.76 -7.45
N SER A 168 -19.48 -7.10 -6.77
CA SER A 168 -19.84 -5.71 -7.07
C SER A 168 -18.73 -4.71 -6.73
N ALA A 169 -17.80 -5.07 -5.85
CA ALA A 169 -16.66 -4.22 -5.51
C ALA A 169 -15.63 -4.11 -6.65
N ILE A 170 -15.71 -4.94 -7.68
CA ILE A 170 -14.74 -4.97 -8.78
C ILE A 170 -15.23 -4.06 -9.90
N TYR A 171 -14.45 -3.05 -10.25
CA TYR A 171 -14.72 -2.25 -11.45
C TYR A 171 -13.97 -2.86 -12.64
N ILE A 172 -14.70 -3.19 -13.69
CA ILE A 172 -14.17 -3.70 -14.96
C ILE A 172 -14.42 -2.62 -16.03
N PRO A 173 -13.37 -1.96 -16.56
CA PRO A 173 -13.54 -0.98 -17.62
C PRO A 173 -14.15 -1.60 -18.89
N ASP A 174 -14.90 -0.81 -19.66
CA ASP A 174 -15.44 -1.23 -20.97
C ASP A 174 -14.36 -1.64 -21.98
N THR A 175 -13.12 -1.18 -21.76
CA THR A 175 -11.95 -1.52 -22.57
C THR A 175 -11.30 -2.85 -22.19
N PHE A 176 -11.78 -3.52 -21.13
CA PHE A 176 -11.23 -4.78 -20.66
C PHE A 176 -11.46 -5.89 -21.71
N THR A 177 -10.39 -6.62 -22.01
CA THR A 177 -10.29 -7.56 -23.13
C THR A 177 -10.52 -9.01 -22.74
N TYR A 178 -10.79 -9.29 -21.46
CA TYR A 178 -11.13 -10.64 -20.97
C TYR A 178 -10.10 -11.72 -21.36
N GLY A 179 -8.81 -11.40 -21.20
CA GLY A 179 -7.70 -12.37 -21.30
C GLY A 179 -6.85 -12.28 -22.57
N GLU A 180 -7.18 -11.41 -23.53
CA GLU A 180 -6.27 -11.13 -24.65
C GLU A 180 -4.93 -10.58 -24.15
N LYS A 181 -4.99 -9.70 -23.15
CA LYS A 181 -3.85 -9.17 -22.40
C LYS A 181 -3.84 -9.71 -20.97
N LEU A 182 -2.74 -9.53 -20.23
CA LEU A 182 -2.67 -9.94 -18.83
C LEU A 182 -3.64 -9.09 -17.99
N PRO A 183 -4.66 -9.68 -17.34
CA PRO A 183 -5.48 -8.94 -16.40
C PRO A 183 -4.66 -8.54 -15.17
N VAL A 184 -4.72 -7.27 -14.80
CA VAL A 184 -4.01 -6.71 -13.64
C VAL A 184 -5.02 -6.18 -12.64
N VAL A 185 -5.13 -6.84 -11.50
CA VAL A 185 -5.97 -6.41 -10.38
C VAL A 185 -5.22 -5.33 -9.60
N LEU A 186 -5.75 -4.11 -9.58
CA LEU A 186 -5.24 -3.01 -8.77
C LEU A 186 -5.98 -2.99 -7.43
N PHE A 187 -5.25 -3.21 -6.33
CA PHE A 187 -5.83 -3.38 -5.00
C PHE A 187 -5.40 -2.25 -4.05
N PRO A 188 -6.36 -1.52 -3.44
CA PRO A 188 -6.09 -0.23 -2.82
C PRO A 188 -5.40 -0.30 -1.46
N GLY A 189 -5.04 0.89 -0.95
CA GLY A 189 -4.53 1.09 0.40
C GLY A 189 -5.57 1.59 1.40
N THR A 190 -5.20 1.64 2.68
CA THR A 190 -6.05 2.10 3.79
C THR A 190 -6.65 3.48 3.49
N GLY A 191 -7.97 3.60 3.64
CA GLY A 191 -8.68 4.87 3.44
C GLY A 191 -8.88 5.26 1.98
N ALA A 192 -8.66 4.34 1.03
CA ALA A 192 -8.83 4.58 -0.40
C ALA A 192 -9.61 3.44 -1.08
N THR A 193 -10.13 3.75 -2.27
CA THR A 193 -10.65 2.76 -3.23
C THR A 193 -9.58 2.44 -4.26
N GLY A 194 -9.79 1.40 -5.08
CA GLY A 194 -8.91 1.12 -6.21
C GLY A 194 -8.81 2.32 -7.16
N TRP A 195 -9.93 3.01 -7.39
CA TRP A 195 -9.93 4.23 -8.18
C TRP A 195 -9.09 5.35 -7.55
N THR A 196 -9.34 5.73 -6.30
CA THR A 196 -8.62 6.86 -5.68
C THR A 196 -7.15 6.56 -5.44
N SER A 197 -6.77 5.28 -5.30
CA SER A 197 -5.37 4.84 -5.20
C SER A 197 -4.63 4.99 -6.53
N PHE A 198 -5.23 4.58 -7.65
CA PHE A 198 -4.49 4.35 -8.90
C PHE A 198 -4.82 5.28 -10.06
N ARG A 199 -5.83 6.15 -9.95
CA ARG A 199 -6.29 7.03 -11.06
C ARG A 199 -5.26 8.08 -11.50
N GLY A 200 -4.28 8.42 -10.65
CA GLY A 200 -3.14 9.28 -10.99
C GLY A 200 -1.85 8.51 -11.31
N SER A 201 -1.91 7.18 -11.41
CA SER A 201 -0.71 6.34 -11.51
C SER A 201 -0.91 5.11 -12.39
N PHE A 202 -1.17 3.95 -11.82
CA PHE A 202 -1.20 2.68 -12.56
C PHE A 202 -2.38 2.56 -13.54
N ILE A 203 -3.52 3.22 -13.29
CA ILE A 203 -4.64 3.21 -14.25
C ILE A 203 -4.21 3.84 -15.59
N PRO A 204 -3.75 5.11 -15.64
CA PRO A 204 -3.31 5.70 -16.91
C PRO A 204 -2.07 5.00 -17.51
N LEU A 205 -1.17 4.44 -16.68
CA LEU A 205 0.03 3.74 -17.16
C LEU A 205 -0.24 2.36 -17.79
N LEU A 206 -1.34 1.69 -17.38
CA LEU A 206 -1.71 0.36 -17.89
C LEU A 206 -2.83 0.41 -18.93
N THR A 207 -3.61 1.49 -18.98
CA THR A 207 -4.72 1.61 -19.94
C THR A 207 -4.20 1.74 -21.37
N GLY A 208 -4.72 0.90 -22.27
CA GLY A 208 -4.43 0.98 -23.70
C GLY A 208 -3.09 0.38 -24.14
N VAL A 209 -2.24 -0.08 -23.22
CA VAL A 209 -1.02 -0.83 -23.57
C VAL A 209 -1.37 -2.23 -24.09
N ASP A 210 -0.48 -2.87 -24.82
CA ASP A 210 -0.69 -4.19 -25.45
C ASP A 210 -0.40 -5.38 -24.52
N TRP A 211 0.21 -5.14 -23.36
CA TRP A 211 0.66 -6.20 -22.45
C TRP A 211 -0.13 -6.32 -21.13
N ALA A 212 -0.96 -5.34 -20.76
CA ALA A 212 -1.73 -5.35 -19.51
C ALA A 212 -3.16 -4.85 -19.71
N ASP A 213 -4.02 -5.23 -18.76
CA ASP A 213 -5.44 -4.90 -18.75
C ASP A 213 -5.91 -4.61 -17.31
N PRO A 214 -5.97 -3.33 -16.89
CA PRO A 214 -6.25 -2.99 -15.51
C PRO A 214 -7.74 -3.15 -15.17
N VAL A 215 -7.99 -3.80 -14.02
CA VAL A 215 -9.25 -3.73 -13.28
C VAL A 215 -8.92 -3.30 -11.86
N TRP A 216 -9.85 -2.71 -11.12
CA TRP A 216 -9.56 -2.27 -9.76
C TRP A 216 -10.67 -2.65 -8.79
N VAL A 217 -10.28 -2.84 -7.53
CA VAL A 217 -11.21 -3.24 -6.47
C VAL A 217 -11.49 -2.05 -5.58
N ASN A 218 -12.76 -1.69 -5.45
CA ASN A 218 -13.25 -0.67 -4.54
C ASN A 218 -13.82 -1.38 -3.31
N VAL A 219 -12.95 -1.78 -2.39
CA VAL A 219 -13.39 -2.44 -1.15
C VAL A 219 -14.30 -1.48 -0.37
N PRO A 220 -15.49 -1.92 0.08
CA PRO A 220 -16.39 -1.08 0.86
C PRO A 220 -15.72 -0.51 2.10
N GLU A 221 -16.26 0.59 2.61
CA GLU A 221 -15.73 1.25 3.81
C GLU A 221 -14.27 1.72 3.68
N LEU A 222 -13.75 1.87 2.45
CA LEU A 222 -12.41 2.39 2.16
C LEU A 222 -11.32 1.61 2.92
N LEU A 223 -11.44 0.27 2.98
CA LEU A 223 -10.48 -0.61 3.67
C LEU A 223 -10.35 -0.37 5.19
N PHE A 224 -11.28 0.32 5.85
CA PHE A 224 -11.23 0.52 7.31
C PHE A 224 -11.81 -0.63 8.13
N GLY A 225 -12.59 -1.52 7.51
CA GLY A 225 -13.11 -2.72 8.14
C GLY A 225 -12.02 -3.71 8.55
N ASP A 226 -12.40 -4.85 9.15
CA ASP A 226 -11.47 -5.93 9.50
C ASP A 226 -10.65 -6.37 8.28
N ALA A 227 -9.32 -6.28 8.34
CA ALA A 227 -8.41 -6.64 7.24
C ALA A 227 -8.60 -8.10 6.78
N GLN A 228 -9.06 -8.98 7.67
CA GLN A 228 -9.38 -10.37 7.31
C GLN A 228 -10.64 -10.49 6.43
N VAL A 229 -11.55 -9.52 6.51
CA VAL A 229 -12.71 -9.35 5.61
C VAL A 229 -12.27 -8.63 4.34
N ASN A 230 -11.42 -7.61 4.43
CA ASN A 230 -10.87 -6.91 3.26
C ASN A 230 -10.13 -7.89 2.32
N ALA A 231 -9.33 -8.79 2.88
CA ALA A 231 -8.66 -9.87 2.14
C ALA A 231 -9.61 -10.83 1.40
N GLU A 232 -10.88 -10.94 1.81
CA GLU A 232 -11.87 -11.73 1.06
C GLU A 232 -12.11 -11.12 -0.33
N TYR A 233 -12.08 -9.79 -0.45
CA TYR A 233 -12.21 -9.09 -1.73
C TYR A 233 -11.00 -9.35 -2.63
N ALA A 234 -9.78 -9.37 -2.08
CA ALA A 234 -8.58 -9.74 -2.83
C ALA A 234 -8.67 -11.18 -3.34
N ALA A 235 -9.01 -12.13 -2.46
CA ALA A 235 -9.14 -13.53 -2.81
C ALA A 235 -10.22 -13.77 -3.88
N TYR A 236 -11.37 -13.12 -3.75
CA TYR A 236 -12.45 -13.23 -4.72
C TYR A 236 -12.06 -12.58 -6.05
N ALA A 237 -11.50 -11.37 -6.05
CA ALA A 237 -11.11 -10.66 -7.28
C ALA A 237 -10.10 -11.45 -8.12
N LEU A 238 -9.07 -12.02 -7.49
CA LEU A 238 -8.07 -12.85 -8.17
C LEU A 238 -8.71 -14.05 -8.89
N ASN A 239 -9.50 -14.84 -8.16
CA ASN A 239 -10.17 -16.02 -8.71
C ASN A 239 -11.25 -15.65 -9.76
N TYR A 240 -12.03 -14.60 -9.50
CA TYR A 240 -13.11 -14.14 -10.36
C TYR A 240 -12.58 -13.62 -11.70
N ILE A 241 -11.61 -12.69 -11.66
CA ILE A 241 -11.00 -12.12 -12.87
C ILE A 241 -10.28 -13.21 -13.67
N ALA A 242 -9.61 -14.15 -13.00
CA ALA A 242 -9.00 -15.29 -13.67
C ALA A 242 -10.04 -16.19 -14.37
N SER A 243 -11.21 -16.40 -13.74
CA SER A 243 -12.30 -17.21 -14.28
C SER A 243 -12.92 -16.58 -15.52
N ILE A 244 -13.29 -15.29 -15.47
CA ILE A 244 -13.92 -14.60 -16.61
C ILE A 244 -12.94 -14.38 -17.77
N SER A 245 -11.64 -14.22 -17.47
CA SER A 245 -10.59 -14.02 -18.48
C SER A 245 -10.00 -15.33 -19.00
N LYS A 246 -10.33 -16.47 -18.36
CA LYS A 246 -9.73 -17.79 -18.63
C LYS A 246 -8.19 -17.75 -18.70
N ARG A 247 -7.60 -16.88 -17.88
CA ARG A 247 -6.17 -16.57 -17.86
C ARG A 247 -5.76 -16.24 -16.43
N SER A 248 -4.54 -16.58 -16.04
CA SER A 248 -3.97 -16.09 -14.80
C SER A 248 -3.88 -14.56 -14.80
N VAL A 249 -3.90 -13.98 -13.61
CA VAL A 249 -3.89 -12.53 -13.38
C VAL A 249 -2.61 -12.11 -12.69
N ALA A 250 -2.33 -10.83 -12.65
CA ALA A 250 -1.37 -10.25 -11.71
C ALA A 250 -2.11 -9.32 -10.74
N ILE A 251 -1.48 -8.99 -9.61
CA ILE A 251 -2.00 -8.02 -8.65
C ILE A 251 -0.95 -6.96 -8.34
N ILE A 252 -1.35 -5.70 -8.41
CA ILE A 252 -0.58 -4.56 -7.90
C ILE A 252 -1.30 -4.06 -6.65
N GLY A 253 -0.67 -4.24 -5.49
CA GLY A 253 -1.18 -3.78 -4.22
C GLY A 253 -0.46 -2.52 -3.76
N TRP A 254 -1.20 -1.61 -3.12
CA TRP A 254 -0.62 -0.45 -2.43
C TRP A 254 -0.95 -0.50 -0.94
N SER A 255 0.02 -0.19 -0.08
CA SER A 255 -0.21 -0.10 1.37
C SER A 255 -0.84 -1.41 1.92
N GLN A 256 -1.92 -1.30 2.72
CA GLN A 256 -2.74 -2.40 3.24
C GLN A 256 -3.14 -3.44 2.18
N GLY A 257 -3.34 -3.03 0.92
CA GLY A 257 -3.72 -3.96 -0.13
C GLY A 257 -2.73 -5.11 -0.32
N ASN A 258 -1.48 -4.92 0.13
CA ASN A 258 -0.45 -5.95 0.12
C ASN A 258 -0.61 -6.98 1.23
N ILE A 259 -1.00 -6.56 2.45
CA ILE A 259 -1.30 -7.51 3.52
C ILE A 259 -2.63 -8.23 3.26
N ASP A 260 -3.58 -7.59 2.58
CA ASP A 260 -4.82 -8.24 2.12
C ASP A 260 -4.54 -9.30 1.05
N ALA A 261 -3.69 -8.98 0.06
CA ALA A 261 -3.25 -9.94 -0.95
C ALA A 261 -2.47 -11.11 -0.33
N GLN A 262 -1.54 -10.83 0.58
CA GLN A 262 -0.74 -11.86 1.26
C GLN A 262 -1.62 -12.76 2.15
N TRP A 263 -2.61 -12.19 2.83
CA TRP A 263 -3.61 -12.94 3.59
C TRP A 263 -4.47 -13.81 2.67
N ALA A 264 -4.89 -13.29 1.51
CA ALA A 264 -5.61 -14.04 0.48
C ALA A 264 -4.80 -15.24 -0.03
N PHE A 265 -3.51 -15.06 -0.35
CA PHE A 265 -2.63 -16.16 -0.77
C PHE A 265 -2.50 -17.24 0.31
N LYS A 266 -2.39 -16.83 1.58
CA LYS A 266 -2.25 -17.75 2.70
C LYS A 266 -3.51 -18.58 2.95
N TYR A 267 -4.70 -17.96 2.94
CA TYR A 267 -5.94 -18.59 3.41
C TYR A 267 -6.91 -19.01 2.29
N TRP A 268 -6.71 -18.54 1.07
CA TRP A 268 -7.36 -19.02 -0.16
C TRP A 268 -6.30 -19.49 -1.15
N PRO A 269 -5.63 -20.64 -0.93
CA PRO A 269 -4.46 -21.00 -1.72
C PRO A 269 -4.77 -21.32 -3.20
N SER A 270 -6.06 -21.40 -3.58
CA SER A 270 -6.46 -21.35 -5.00
C SER A 270 -5.96 -20.10 -5.72
N THR A 271 -5.85 -18.96 -5.02
CA THR A 271 -5.37 -17.68 -5.56
C THR A 271 -3.92 -17.77 -6.04
N CYS A 272 -3.07 -18.52 -5.35
CA CYS A 272 -1.68 -18.75 -5.76
C CYS A 272 -1.57 -19.45 -7.13
N LYS A 273 -2.57 -20.25 -7.52
CA LYS A 273 -2.57 -20.99 -8.80
C LYS A 273 -3.00 -20.14 -9.99
N VAL A 274 -3.64 -19.00 -9.73
CA VAL A 274 -4.16 -18.10 -10.76
C VAL A 274 -3.44 -16.75 -10.77
N THR A 275 -2.45 -16.55 -9.91
CA THR A 275 -1.69 -15.30 -9.82
C THR A 275 -0.29 -15.52 -10.34
N THR A 276 0.10 -14.73 -11.35
CA THR A 276 1.42 -14.73 -11.97
C THR A 276 2.40 -13.90 -11.15
N ASP A 277 1.98 -12.71 -10.72
CA ASP A 277 2.82 -11.75 -10.02
C ASP A 277 2.05 -10.98 -8.95
N HIS A 278 2.73 -10.71 -7.84
CA HIS A 278 2.37 -9.70 -6.85
C HIS A 278 3.38 -8.56 -6.90
N VAL A 279 2.99 -7.40 -7.43
CA VAL A 279 3.76 -6.16 -7.32
C VAL A 279 3.28 -5.41 -6.08
N ALA A 280 4.14 -5.33 -5.08
CA ALA A 280 3.79 -4.79 -3.78
C ALA A 280 4.44 -3.43 -3.55
N ILE A 281 3.63 -2.37 -3.55
CA ILE A 281 4.11 -0.99 -3.45
C ILE A 281 3.81 -0.46 -2.04
N SER A 282 4.86 -0.02 -1.34
CA SER A 282 4.78 0.50 0.02
C SER A 282 4.07 -0.45 0.98
N ALA A 283 4.37 -1.75 0.87
CA ALA A 283 3.72 -2.77 1.69
C ALA A 283 4.11 -2.68 3.17
N ASP A 284 3.22 -3.17 4.03
CA ASP A 284 3.33 -3.15 5.48
C ASP A 284 3.20 -4.57 6.08
N TYR A 285 3.89 -5.56 5.51
CA TYR A 285 3.80 -6.97 5.96
C TYR A 285 4.23 -7.21 7.41
N LYS A 286 4.93 -6.26 8.05
CA LYS A 286 5.29 -6.28 9.48
C LYS A 286 4.48 -5.27 10.30
N GLY A 287 3.44 -4.69 9.70
CA GLY A 287 2.76 -3.51 10.21
C GLY A 287 3.68 -2.29 10.22
N THR A 288 3.31 -1.29 11.00
CA THR A 288 4.12 -0.08 11.18
C THR A 288 4.21 0.30 12.66
N VAL A 289 5.39 0.79 13.07
CA VAL A 289 5.57 1.35 14.41
C VAL A 289 5.01 2.77 14.52
N LEU A 290 4.66 3.41 13.40
CA LEU A 290 4.03 4.72 13.40
C LEU A 290 2.53 4.64 13.70
N ALA A 291 1.89 3.51 13.37
CA ALA A 291 0.53 3.21 13.85
C ALA A 291 0.49 2.86 15.34
N ASN A 292 1.64 2.65 16.01
CA ASN A 292 1.67 2.36 17.45
C ASN A 292 1.33 3.56 18.35
N PHE A 293 0.75 4.60 17.77
CA PHE A 293 -0.22 5.44 18.44
C PHE A 293 -1.56 5.23 17.74
N VAL A 294 -2.31 4.19 18.12
CA VAL A 294 -3.71 4.36 18.51
C VAL A 294 -3.77 5.74 19.11
N ASP A 295 -4.22 6.74 18.36
CA ASP A 295 -4.08 8.09 18.85
C ASP A 295 -4.83 8.13 20.19
N LEU A 296 -4.28 8.79 21.21
CA LEU A 296 -4.81 8.68 22.57
C LEU A 296 -6.28 9.14 22.67
N SER A 297 -6.76 9.93 21.69
CA SER A 297 -8.17 10.33 21.57
C SER A 297 -9.05 9.24 20.93
N GLY A 298 -8.46 8.35 20.13
CA GLY A 298 -9.11 7.25 19.42
C GLY A 298 -9.85 7.66 18.15
N ILE A 299 -9.67 8.90 17.68
CA ILE A 299 -10.33 9.46 16.50
C ILE A 299 -9.84 8.84 15.19
N THR A 300 -8.73 8.09 15.22
CA THR A 300 -8.17 7.39 14.04
C THR A 300 -8.24 5.86 14.10
N ASN A 301 -8.68 5.28 15.22
CA ASN A 301 -8.64 3.83 15.44
C ASN A 301 -9.75 3.07 14.71
N THR A 302 -9.53 2.73 13.45
CA THR A 302 -10.41 1.81 12.71
C THR A 302 -9.90 0.37 12.86
N PRO A 303 -10.76 -0.64 12.64
CA PRO A 303 -10.35 -2.05 12.68
C PRO A 303 -9.04 -2.36 11.95
N SER A 304 -8.91 -1.99 10.67
CA SER A 304 -7.69 -2.28 9.90
C SER A 304 -6.49 -1.45 10.34
N VAL A 305 -6.68 -0.20 10.79
CA VAL A 305 -5.56 0.62 11.29
C VAL A 305 -4.93 -0.03 12.52
N VAL A 306 -5.74 -0.50 13.47
CA VAL A 306 -5.23 -1.20 14.66
C VAL A 306 -4.59 -2.54 14.28
N GLN A 307 -5.12 -3.23 13.25
CA GLN A 307 -4.51 -4.46 12.73
C GLN A 307 -3.17 -4.21 12.01
N GLN A 308 -2.91 -3.02 11.48
CA GLN A 308 -1.65 -2.64 10.84
C GLN A 308 -0.56 -2.21 11.83
N GLU A 309 -0.84 -2.20 13.13
CA GLU A 309 0.17 -1.96 14.17
C GLU A 309 1.24 -3.05 14.16
N ALA A 310 2.50 -2.64 14.26
CA ALA A 310 3.60 -3.57 14.37
C ALA A 310 3.48 -4.41 15.65
N GLY A 311 3.21 -5.70 15.49
CA GLY A 311 2.99 -6.62 16.61
C GLY A 311 1.53 -6.86 16.99
N SER A 312 0.57 -6.39 16.19
CA SER A 312 -0.82 -6.84 16.26
C SER A 312 -0.93 -8.36 16.09
N ASP A 313 -1.96 -8.97 16.64
CA ASP A 313 -2.27 -10.37 16.46
C ASP A 313 -2.59 -10.68 14.99
N PHE A 314 -3.18 -9.75 14.24
CA PHE A 314 -3.33 -9.86 12.79
C PHE A 314 -1.97 -10.01 12.09
N ILE A 315 -1.01 -9.11 12.32
CA ILE A 315 0.32 -9.18 11.67
C ILE A 315 1.09 -10.43 12.13
N LYS A 316 1.04 -10.79 13.41
CA LYS A 316 1.64 -12.04 13.89
C LYS A 316 1.05 -13.26 13.17
N THR A 317 -0.27 -13.28 13.02
CA THR A 317 -1.00 -14.36 12.35
C THR A 317 -0.70 -14.39 10.85
N LEU A 318 -0.68 -13.24 10.17
CA LEU A 318 -0.30 -13.13 8.77
C LEU A 318 1.09 -13.75 8.55
N ARG A 319 2.07 -13.34 9.35
CA ARG A 319 3.47 -13.73 9.21
C ARG A 319 3.80 -15.14 9.66
N SER A 320 2.95 -15.79 10.47
CA SER A 320 3.20 -17.16 10.95
C SER A 320 3.31 -18.16 9.80
N ASP A 321 3.92 -19.31 10.05
CA ASP A 321 3.90 -20.48 9.15
C ASP A 321 4.36 -20.16 7.70
N GLY A 322 5.43 -19.36 7.60
CA GLY A 322 6.02 -18.92 6.34
C GLY A 322 5.20 -17.84 5.61
N GLY A 323 4.25 -17.19 6.27
CA GLY A 323 3.48 -16.08 5.69
C GLY A 323 4.27 -14.77 5.56
N ASP A 324 5.49 -14.73 6.10
CA ASP A 324 6.49 -13.69 5.86
C ASP A 324 7.39 -13.95 4.63
N SER A 325 7.10 -15.00 3.87
CA SER A 325 7.70 -15.29 2.57
C SER A 325 6.68 -15.16 1.44
N GLY A 326 7.15 -14.86 0.22
CA GLY A 326 6.30 -14.85 -0.98
C GLY A 326 5.54 -16.17 -1.17
N TYR A 327 4.28 -16.07 -1.60
CA TYR A 327 3.47 -17.22 -2.03
C TYR A 327 3.43 -17.38 -3.55
N VAL A 328 3.67 -16.29 -4.26
CA VAL A 328 3.78 -16.16 -5.73
C VAL A 328 4.99 -15.26 -6.03
N PRO A 329 5.50 -15.22 -7.27
CA PRO A 329 6.51 -14.23 -7.66
C PRO A 329 6.15 -12.83 -7.13
N THR A 330 7.03 -12.24 -6.32
CA THR A 330 6.71 -10.98 -5.62
C THR A 330 7.77 -9.91 -5.84
N THR A 331 7.34 -8.72 -6.26
CA THR A 331 8.20 -7.54 -6.45
C THR A 331 7.81 -6.49 -5.41
N SER A 332 8.54 -6.45 -4.30
CA SER A 332 8.34 -5.48 -3.22
C SER A 332 9.14 -4.21 -3.46
N LEU A 333 8.44 -3.07 -3.47
CA LEU A 333 8.94 -1.75 -3.80
C LEU A 333 8.63 -0.79 -2.65
N TYR A 334 9.65 -0.17 -2.08
CA TYR A 334 9.45 0.70 -0.94
C TYR A 334 10.45 1.85 -0.90
N SER A 335 9.99 2.96 -0.33
CA SER A 335 10.83 4.08 0.07
C SER A 335 11.31 3.85 1.49
N SER A 336 12.57 4.18 1.77
CA SER A 336 13.25 3.90 3.04
C SER A 336 12.66 4.72 4.21
N PHE A 337 13.47 5.48 4.94
CA PHE A 337 12.99 6.36 6.01
C PHE A 337 12.08 7.53 5.54
N LEU A 338 11.78 7.64 4.25
CA LEU A 338 10.96 8.69 3.66
C LEU A 338 9.47 8.31 3.58
N ASP A 339 9.13 7.02 3.70
CA ASP A 339 7.75 6.59 3.92
C ASP A 339 7.28 7.12 5.29
N GLU A 340 6.27 7.97 5.29
CA GLU A 340 5.74 8.67 6.45
C GLU A 340 4.61 7.92 7.15
N ILE A 341 4.15 6.81 6.59
CA ILE A 341 3.07 5.98 7.13
C ILE A 341 3.61 4.66 7.68
N VAL A 342 4.50 4.02 6.93
CA VAL A 342 5.07 2.72 7.27
C VAL A 342 6.53 2.86 7.67
N GLN A 343 6.84 2.52 8.91
CA GLN A 343 8.22 2.35 9.37
C GLN A 343 8.36 1.13 10.28
N PRO A 344 9.56 0.50 10.31
CA PRO A 344 10.72 0.80 9.47
C PRO A 344 10.53 0.34 8.01
N GLN A 345 11.12 1.06 7.05
CA GLN A 345 11.19 0.65 5.64
C GLN A 345 12.62 0.56 5.09
N GLU A 346 13.63 0.34 5.95
CA GLU A 346 15.04 0.27 5.53
C GLU A 346 15.61 -1.16 5.58
N GLY A 347 16.28 -1.57 4.50
CA GLY A 347 17.00 -2.85 4.43
C GLY A 347 16.13 -4.08 4.69
N THR A 348 16.72 -5.15 5.23
CA THR A 348 15.98 -6.38 5.58
C THR A 348 15.04 -6.20 6.77
N GLY A 349 15.20 -5.09 7.51
CA GLY A 349 14.30 -4.66 8.58
C GLY A 349 12.99 -4.09 8.07
N ALA A 350 12.93 -3.65 6.81
CA ALA A 350 11.76 -3.00 6.21
C ALA A 350 10.48 -3.84 6.39
N SER A 351 9.35 -3.16 6.61
CA SER A 351 8.05 -3.79 6.72
C SER A 351 7.62 -4.43 5.41
N ALA A 352 7.94 -3.79 4.29
CA ALA A 352 7.71 -4.30 2.94
C ALA A 352 8.59 -5.51 2.57
N TYR A 353 9.61 -5.84 3.37
CA TYR A 353 10.55 -6.92 3.03
C TYR A 353 9.90 -8.30 3.20
N LEU A 354 9.87 -9.08 2.11
CA LEU A 354 9.48 -10.49 2.12
C LEU A 354 10.66 -11.43 1.90
N LEU A 355 10.59 -12.58 2.56
CA LEU A 355 11.50 -13.71 2.34
C LEU A 355 11.04 -14.56 1.14
N ASP A 356 11.84 -15.55 0.75
CA ASP A 356 11.54 -16.47 -0.35
C ASP A 356 11.74 -17.94 0.04
N GLU A 357 11.17 -18.36 1.16
CA GLU A 357 11.24 -19.77 1.62
C GLU A 357 10.75 -20.77 0.55
N ARG A 358 9.77 -20.36 -0.26
CA ARG A 358 9.12 -21.21 -1.25
C ARG A 358 9.84 -21.25 -2.60
N ASN A 359 10.91 -20.46 -2.78
CA ASN A 359 11.62 -20.28 -4.05
C ASN A 359 10.66 -19.90 -5.20
N VAL A 360 9.71 -19.00 -4.91
CA VAL A 360 8.78 -18.45 -5.92
C VAL A 360 9.41 -17.27 -6.67
N GLY A 361 10.51 -16.74 -6.17
CA GLY A 361 11.16 -15.53 -6.67
C GLY A 361 10.62 -14.31 -5.94
N VAL A 362 11.49 -13.64 -5.18
CA VAL A 362 11.17 -12.37 -4.52
C VAL A 362 12.25 -11.33 -4.78
N THR A 363 11.84 -10.17 -5.30
CA THR A 363 12.67 -8.97 -5.40
C THR A 363 12.23 -7.98 -4.33
N ASN A 364 13.16 -7.52 -3.48
CA ASN A 364 12.95 -6.41 -2.55
C ASN A 364 13.78 -5.21 -3.01
N ALA A 365 13.12 -4.14 -3.43
CA ALA A 365 13.74 -2.96 -4.03
C ALA A 365 13.46 -1.70 -3.19
N GLU A 366 14.47 -1.33 -2.39
CA GLU A 366 14.53 -0.03 -1.72
C GLU A 366 14.98 1.04 -2.72
N VAL A 367 14.09 1.98 -3.08
CA VAL A 367 14.33 2.87 -4.23
C VAL A 367 15.54 3.78 -4.03
N GLN A 368 15.82 4.21 -2.79
CA GLN A 368 17.01 5.00 -2.45
C GLN A 368 18.32 4.23 -2.64
N LYS A 369 18.30 2.88 -2.57
CA LYS A 369 19.48 2.04 -2.82
C LYS A 369 19.65 1.74 -4.29
N VAL A 370 18.57 1.38 -4.98
CA VAL A 370 18.63 1.00 -6.40
C VAL A 370 18.93 2.22 -7.28
N CYS A 371 18.27 3.35 -7.02
CA CYS A 371 18.46 4.60 -7.75
C CYS A 371 19.32 5.62 -6.98
N ALA A 372 20.33 5.15 -6.24
CA ALA A 372 21.17 5.99 -5.39
C ALA A 372 21.78 7.19 -6.14
N GLY A 373 21.58 8.39 -5.58
CA GLY A 373 22.11 9.64 -6.13
C GLY A 373 21.41 10.11 -7.43
N LYS A 374 20.25 9.54 -7.76
CA LYS A 374 19.46 9.88 -8.95
C LYS A 374 18.04 10.31 -8.57
N PRO A 375 17.34 11.08 -9.41
CA PRO A 375 15.96 11.51 -9.13
C PRO A 375 14.99 10.37 -8.79
N GLY A 376 15.11 9.20 -9.42
CA GLY A 376 14.29 8.01 -9.14
C GLY A 376 14.48 7.40 -7.74
N GLY A 377 15.55 7.76 -7.03
CA GLY A 377 15.85 7.33 -5.65
C GLY A 377 15.96 8.51 -4.69
N SER A 378 15.33 9.64 -5.03
CA SER A 378 15.30 10.85 -4.20
C SER A 378 14.20 10.77 -3.14
N PHE A 379 13.35 11.79 -3.05
CA PHE A 379 12.27 11.87 -2.06
C PHE A 379 10.98 11.23 -2.60
N TYR A 380 10.52 10.17 -1.95
CA TYR A 380 9.22 9.53 -2.19
C TYR A 380 8.58 9.15 -0.85
N THR A 381 7.38 9.65 -0.64
CA THR A 381 6.42 9.31 0.43
C THR A 381 5.71 8.00 0.16
N HIS A 382 4.82 7.60 1.06
CA HIS A 382 4.06 6.36 0.99
C HIS A 382 3.24 6.20 -0.31
N GLU A 383 2.48 7.24 -0.69
CA GLU A 383 1.66 7.31 -1.91
C GLU A 383 2.47 7.67 -3.16
N SER A 384 3.47 8.55 -3.08
CA SER A 384 4.25 8.93 -4.27
C SER A 384 5.14 7.79 -4.80
N MET A 385 5.29 6.71 -4.05
CA MET A 385 5.83 5.45 -4.58
C MET A 385 5.02 4.87 -5.75
N LEU A 386 3.74 5.24 -5.91
CA LEU A 386 2.89 4.85 -7.04
C LEU A 386 3.27 5.54 -8.36
N ILE A 387 3.88 6.72 -8.29
CA ILE A 387 4.35 7.49 -9.45
C ILE A 387 5.86 7.39 -9.66
N ASN A 388 6.55 6.65 -8.79
CA ASN A 388 8.00 6.45 -8.87
C ASN A 388 8.39 5.70 -10.17
N PRO A 389 9.40 6.16 -10.91
CA PRO A 389 9.79 5.55 -12.18
C PRO A 389 10.36 4.15 -12.04
N LEU A 390 11.07 3.85 -10.95
CA LEU A 390 11.57 2.50 -10.68
C LEU A 390 10.43 1.56 -10.30
N SER A 391 9.45 2.01 -9.50
CA SER A 391 8.25 1.23 -9.19
C SER A 391 7.52 0.79 -10.46
N PHE A 392 7.26 1.72 -11.38
CA PHE A 392 6.62 1.38 -12.64
C PHE A 392 7.50 0.47 -13.53
N ALA A 393 8.80 0.75 -13.61
CA ALA A 393 9.70 -0.06 -14.43
C ALA A 393 9.78 -1.52 -13.95
N LEU A 394 9.90 -1.74 -12.64
CA LEU A 394 9.90 -3.08 -12.05
C LEU A 394 8.53 -3.76 -12.11
N ALA A 395 7.43 -3.00 -11.97
CA ALA A 395 6.08 -3.52 -12.17
C ALA A 395 5.89 -4.01 -13.61
N LYS A 396 6.23 -3.18 -14.59
CA LYS A 396 6.16 -3.55 -16.01
C LYS A 396 7.05 -4.76 -16.31
N ASP A 397 8.26 -4.79 -15.77
CA ASP A 397 9.19 -5.90 -15.96
C ASP A 397 8.62 -7.21 -15.39
N ALA A 398 8.05 -7.20 -14.19
CA ALA A 398 7.35 -8.35 -13.61
C ALA A 398 6.19 -8.81 -14.51
N LEU A 399 5.33 -7.89 -14.93
CA LEU A 399 4.14 -8.19 -15.74
C LEU A 399 4.44 -8.70 -17.17
N THR A 400 5.69 -8.61 -17.62
CA THR A 400 6.10 -8.97 -18.99
C THR A 400 7.16 -10.07 -19.05
N HIS A 401 7.55 -10.64 -17.91
CA HIS A 401 8.52 -11.72 -17.80
C HIS A 401 8.05 -12.78 -16.81
N ASP A 402 8.66 -13.96 -16.85
CA ASP A 402 8.44 -14.96 -15.82
C ASP A 402 9.18 -14.57 -14.53
N GLY A 403 8.51 -14.67 -13.39
CA GLY A 403 9.08 -14.34 -12.09
C GLY A 403 8.98 -12.84 -11.76
N PRO A 404 9.46 -12.43 -10.57
CA PRO A 404 9.33 -11.04 -10.13
C PRO A 404 10.11 -10.10 -11.06
N GLY A 405 9.83 -8.81 -10.94
CA GLY A 405 10.60 -7.75 -11.56
C GLY A 405 12.07 -7.85 -11.13
N GLU A 406 13.00 -7.81 -12.08
CA GLU A 406 14.43 -7.94 -11.83
C GLU A 406 15.17 -6.64 -12.13
N ILE A 407 15.87 -6.13 -11.12
CA ILE A 407 16.67 -4.91 -11.23
C ILE A 407 17.71 -5.02 -12.37
N SER A 408 18.28 -6.21 -12.57
CA SER A 408 19.28 -6.48 -13.61
C SER A 408 18.75 -6.40 -15.04
N ARG A 409 17.43 -6.47 -15.25
CA ARG A 409 16.80 -6.32 -16.58
C ARG A 409 16.59 -4.86 -16.98
N LEU A 410 16.77 -3.91 -16.05
CA LEU A 410 16.49 -2.50 -16.26
C LEU A 410 17.74 -1.70 -16.65
N ASP A 411 17.58 -0.74 -17.56
CA ASP A 411 18.53 0.36 -17.72
C ASP A 411 18.31 1.41 -16.61
N LEU A 412 18.99 1.23 -15.48
CA LEU A 412 18.91 2.13 -14.33
C LEU A 412 19.38 3.55 -14.66
N GLY A 413 20.24 3.74 -15.67
CA GLY A 413 20.67 5.05 -16.11
C GLY A 413 19.49 5.89 -16.63
N THR A 414 18.62 5.25 -17.42
CA THR A 414 17.41 5.86 -17.97
C THR A 414 16.28 5.90 -16.94
N VAL A 415 15.97 4.77 -16.29
CA VAL A 415 14.85 4.64 -15.34
C VAL A 415 15.02 5.62 -14.17
N CYS A 416 16.21 5.67 -13.57
CA CYS A 416 16.42 6.52 -12.40
C CYS A 416 16.63 8.00 -12.73
N ALA A 417 16.72 8.40 -14.00
CA ALA A 417 16.98 9.79 -14.40
C ALA A 417 15.76 10.72 -14.25
N SER A 418 14.54 10.17 -14.13
CA SER A 418 13.30 10.92 -13.93
C SER A 418 12.86 10.90 -12.46
N SER A 419 11.99 11.84 -12.09
CA SER A 419 11.28 11.82 -10.81
C SER A 419 9.90 11.17 -10.89
N LEU A 420 9.39 10.96 -12.11
CA LEU A 420 8.09 10.32 -12.37
C LEU A 420 8.22 9.21 -13.41
N ALA A 421 7.36 8.20 -13.29
CA ALA A 421 7.18 7.19 -14.31
C ALA A 421 6.88 7.83 -15.69
N PRO A 422 7.44 7.30 -16.79
CA PRO A 422 7.23 7.86 -18.12
C PRO A 422 5.73 7.93 -18.48
N GLY A 423 5.28 9.10 -18.90
CA GLY A 423 3.87 9.36 -19.26
C GLY A 423 3.10 10.13 -18.20
N LEU A 424 3.59 10.20 -16.96
CA LEU A 424 2.97 10.98 -15.89
C LEU A 424 3.47 12.43 -15.84
N GLY A 425 2.57 13.34 -15.46
CA GLY A 425 2.82 14.76 -15.29
C GLY A 425 2.47 15.30 -13.91
N LEU A 426 2.33 16.63 -13.81
CA LEU A 426 1.98 17.31 -12.56
C LEU A 426 0.58 16.90 -12.06
N GLU A 427 -0.39 16.79 -12.96
CA GLU A 427 -1.76 16.44 -12.58
C GLU A 427 -1.83 15.04 -11.97
N ASP A 428 -1.16 14.07 -12.59
CA ASP A 428 -1.02 12.69 -12.09
C ASP A 428 -0.39 12.63 -10.69
N LEU A 429 0.65 13.43 -10.47
CA LEU A 429 1.26 13.60 -9.15
C LEU A 429 0.23 14.12 -8.14
N LEU A 430 -0.45 15.23 -8.42
CA LEU A 430 -1.41 15.83 -7.49
C LEU A 430 -2.61 14.92 -7.22
N ILE A 431 -3.05 14.16 -8.22
CA ILE A 431 -4.09 13.14 -8.08
C ILE A 431 -3.60 11.97 -7.21
N THR A 432 -2.34 11.58 -7.32
CA THR A 432 -1.75 10.52 -6.48
C THR A 432 -1.65 10.98 -5.02
N GLU A 433 -1.19 12.22 -4.79
CA GLU A 433 -1.13 12.83 -3.45
C GLU A 433 -2.52 12.95 -2.81
N ASN A 434 -3.60 13.10 -3.61
CA ASN A 434 -4.95 13.05 -3.07
C ASN A 434 -5.27 11.73 -2.34
N ALA A 435 -4.62 10.61 -2.68
CA ALA A 435 -4.91 9.32 -2.03
C ALA A 435 -4.67 9.38 -0.51
N ILE A 436 -3.54 9.96 -0.08
CA ILE A 436 -3.25 10.10 1.36
C ILE A 436 -4.11 11.18 2.02
N VAL A 437 -4.47 12.23 1.28
CA VAL A 437 -5.39 13.27 1.76
C VAL A 437 -6.78 12.69 2.03
N ILE A 438 -7.31 11.92 1.07
CA ILE A 438 -8.59 11.20 1.21
C ILE A 438 -8.49 10.24 2.39
N ALA A 439 -7.42 9.45 2.53
CA ALA A 439 -7.25 8.55 3.66
C ALA A 439 -7.27 9.27 5.02
N GLY A 440 -6.56 10.40 5.14
CA GLY A 440 -6.52 11.22 6.35
C GLY A 440 -7.88 11.85 6.72
N ILE A 441 -8.70 12.23 5.74
CA ILE A 441 -10.08 12.68 6.01
C ILE A 441 -10.96 11.47 6.40
N SER A 442 -10.85 10.38 5.64
CA SER A 442 -11.73 9.22 5.77
C SER A 442 -11.53 8.48 7.09
N VAL A 443 -10.31 8.46 7.62
CA VAL A 443 -10.03 7.84 8.91
C VAL A 443 -10.76 8.58 10.03
N VAL A 444 -11.00 9.89 9.91
CA VAL A 444 -11.81 10.66 10.87
C VAL A 444 -13.31 10.40 10.67
N THR A 445 -13.78 10.28 9.42
CA THR A 445 -15.21 10.08 9.12
C THR A 445 -15.69 8.67 9.47
N TYR A 446 -14.84 7.64 9.39
CA TYR A 446 -15.24 6.25 9.61
C TYR A 446 -15.85 6.00 11.00
N LEU A 447 -16.86 5.14 11.08
CA LEU A 447 -17.41 4.63 12.34
C LEU A 447 -17.83 3.17 12.13
N PRO A 448 -17.73 2.30 13.17
CA PRO A 448 -17.30 2.61 14.54
C PRO A 448 -15.76 2.64 14.69
N LYS A 449 -15.28 3.40 15.69
CA LYS A 449 -13.89 3.31 16.17
C LYS A 449 -13.73 2.13 17.13
N VAL A 450 -12.54 1.54 17.18
CA VAL A 450 -12.22 0.40 18.03
C VAL A 450 -11.06 0.69 18.97
N LYS A 451 -10.97 -0.05 20.08
CA LYS A 451 -9.86 0.04 21.04
C LYS A 451 -8.88 -1.11 20.92
N GLN A 452 -9.28 -2.16 20.24
CA GLN A 452 -8.56 -3.41 20.07
C GLN A 452 -8.85 -3.89 18.66
N GLU A 453 -7.88 -4.59 18.07
CA GLU A 453 -8.10 -5.22 16.78
C GLU A 453 -9.24 -6.26 16.85
N PRO A 454 -9.94 -6.51 15.73
CA PRO A 454 -10.87 -7.62 15.61
C PRO A 454 -10.22 -8.97 15.96
N ALA A 455 -11.03 -9.89 16.48
CA ALA A 455 -10.57 -11.25 16.74
C ALA A 455 -10.15 -11.97 15.46
N ILE A 456 -9.10 -12.78 15.55
CA ILE A 456 -8.63 -13.63 14.46
C ILE A 456 -9.73 -14.63 14.07
N LYS A 457 -10.05 -14.70 12.77
CA LYS A 457 -11.06 -15.60 12.20
C LYS A 457 -10.66 -17.05 12.42
N GLU A 458 -11.65 -17.91 12.64
CA GLU A 458 -11.42 -19.31 13.02
C GLU A 458 -10.56 -20.08 12.01
N TYR A 459 -10.67 -19.77 10.71
CA TYR A 459 -9.86 -20.42 9.67
C TYR A 459 -8.36 -20.12 9.81
N ALA A 460 -8.01 -18.98 10.41
CA ALA A 460 -6.63 -18.53 10.58
C ALA A 460 -5.97 -19.08 11.85
N LEU A 461 -6.78 -19.60 12.79
CA LEU A 461 -6.30 -20.29 14.00
C LEU A 461 -5.92 -21.76 13.73
N LYS A 462 -6.30 -22.30 12.57
CA LYS A 462 -5.93 -23.65 12.12
C LYS A 462 -4.81 -23.52 11.09
N ALA A 463 -3.94 -24.54 10.99
CA ALA A 463 -2.96 -24.58 9.91
C ALA A 463 -3.67 -24.39 8.56
N ALA A 464 -3.16 -23.47 7.74
CA ALA A 464 -3.71 -23.21 6.41
C ALA A 464 -3.75 -24.52 5.61
N GLY A 465 -4.86 -24.77 4.90
CA GLY A 465 -4.99 -25.97 4.09
C GLY A 465 -3.98 -25.99 2.95
N THR A 466 -3.37 -27.13 2.66
CA THR A 466 -2.52 -27.28 1.47
C THR A 466 -3.38 -27.66 0.25
N CYS A 467 -3.29 -26.82 -0.79
CA CYS A 467 -3.73 -27.11 -2.15
C CYS A 467 -2.49 -27.35 -3.04
#